data_AF-A0A7D5YZ11-F1
#
_entry.id   AF-A0A7D5YZ11-F1
#
_cell.length_a   1.000
_cell.length_b   1.000
_cell.length_c   1.000
_cell.angle_alpha   90.00
_cell.angle_beta   90.00
_cell.angle_gamma   90.00
#
_symmetry.space_group_name_H-M   'P 1'
#
loop_
_entity.id
_entity.type
_entity.pdbx_description
1 polymer ?
#
loop_
_entity_poly.entity_id
_entity_poly.type
_entity_poly.pdbx_seq_one_letter_code
_entity_poly.pdbx_strand_id
1 'polypeptide(L)'
;MILFRLLLLLASSLTLAAAQQSSAVQTYRESKTYTYYGCYNETTEIDGSDHSRALSGGANEVKKGEMTVPMCLDFCNSGENGAHYRYAGLEWARECWCAQSIAGISAKLDDGECNFPCEGNTSLACGGSLKLSVYRMSSAGAQASPVLLASFLSLVAAFAWL
;
A
#
# COMPACT_ATOMS: atom_id res chain seq x y z
N MET A 1 -33.01 -60.91 -21.09
CA MET A 1 -32.88 -59.52 -21.58
C MET A 1 -33.87 -58.66 -20.82
N ILE A 2 -33.36 -57.65 -20.10
CA ILE A 2 -34.11 -56.48 -19.60
C ILE A 2 -35.04 -56.85 -18.43
N LEU A 3 -34.68 -56.64 -17.16
CA LEU A 3 -35.05 -55.39 -16.47
C LEU A 3 -34.15 -55.11 -15.24
N PHE A 4 -32.88 -55.51 -15.31
CA PHE A 4 -31.83 -55.17 -14.33
C PHE A 4 -31.37 -53.70 -14.45
N ARG A 5 -32.27 -52.71 -14.59
CA ARG A 5 -31.88 -51.30 -14.73
C ARG A 5 -32.97 -50.32 -14.32
N LEU A 6 -33.31 -50.23 -13.03
CA LEU A 6 -34.10 -49.09 -12.52
C LEU A 6 -33.68 -48.63 -11.11
N LEU A 7 -32.43 -48.91 -10.73
CA LEU A 7 -31.69 -48.18 -9.70
C LEU A 7 -30.57 -47.37 -10.38
N LEU A 8 -30.95 -46.41 -11.21
CA LEU A 8 -30.04 -45.37 -11.69
C LEU A 8 -30.21 -44.15 -10.78
N LEU A 9 -29.43 -44.19 -9.71
CA LEU A 9 -28.82 -43.08 -9.00
C LEU A 9 -29.15 -41.71 -9.64
N LEU A 10 -30.05 -40.95 -9.00
CA LEU A 10 -30.01 -39.49 -9.07
C LEU A 10 -28.73 -39.06 -8.34
N ALA A 11 -27.59 -39.25 -8.99
CA ALA A 11 -26.34 -38.62 -8.61
C ALA A 11 -26.52 -37.14 -8.95
N SER A 12 -27.08 -36.40 -7.99
CA SER A 12 -27.10 -34.95 -7.94
C SER A 12 -25.67 -34.49 -8.19
N SER A 13 -25.41 -34.03 -9.41
CA SER A 13 -24.16 -33.40 -9.79
C SER A 13 -24.05 -32.08 -9.04
N LEU A 14 -23.60 -32.16 -7.78
CA LEU A 14 -22.96 -31.06 -7.07
C LEU A 14 -21.68 -30.77 -7.85
N THR A 15 -21.79 -29.92 -8.86
CA THR A 15 -20.64 -29.23 -9.40
C THR A 15 -20.06 -28.41 -8.25
N LEU A 16 -19.01 -28.92 -7.61
CA LEU A 16 -18.07 -28.07 -6.89
C LEU A 16 -17.59 -27.05 -7.92
N ALA A 17 -18.14 -25.85 -7.88
CA ALA A 17 -17.49 -24.70 -8.49
C ALA A 17 -16.16 -24.55 -7.74
N ALA A 18 -15.09 -25.11 -8.31
CA ALA A 18 -13.75 -24.74 -7.90
C ALA A 18 -13.70 -23.21 -8.07
N ALA A 19 -13.61 -22.49 -6.95
CA ALA A 19 -13.35 -21.06 -6.98
C ALA A 19 -12.06 -20.89 -7.78
N GLN A 20 -12.20 -20.42 -9.01
CA GLN A 20 -11.09 -20.27 -9.94
C GLN A 20 -10.26 -19.09 -9.44
N GLN A 21 -9.31 -19.38 -8.55
CA GLN A 21 -8.42 -18.39 -7.96
C GLN A 21 -7.58 -17.80 -9.10
N SER A 22 -7.94 -16.60 -9.53
CA SER A 22 -7.18 -15.87 -10.54
C SER A 22 -5.77 -15.64 -10.01
N SER A 23 -4.77 -16.10 -10.75
CA SER A 23 -3.34 -15.91 -10.51
C SER A 23 -2.86 -14.47 -10.78
N ALA A 24 -3.79 -13.53 -10.93
CA ALA A 24 -3.48 -12.11 -11.05
C ALA A 24 -2.91 -11.58 -9.73
N VAL A 25 -1.88 -10.75 -9.84
CA VAL A 25 -1.33 -9.96 -8.73
C VAL A 25 -2.45 -9.12 -8.13
N GLN A 26 -2.53 -9.09 -6.80
CA GLN A 26 -3.59 -8.38 -6.08
C GLN A 26 -3.11 -7.03 -5.57
N THR A 27 -3.98 -6.03 -5.59
CA THR A 27 -3.70 -4.75 -4.92
C THR A 27 -3.91 -4.92 -3.43
N TYR A 28 -2.93 -4.53 -2.62
CA TYR A 28 -3.11 -4.43 -1.17
C TYR A 28 -3.99 -3.20 -0.89
N ARG A 29 -5.18 -3.37 -0.33
CA ARG A 29 -6.18 -2.27 -0.28
C ARG A 29 -5.97 -1.31 0.87
N GLU A 30 -5.59 -1.80 2.05
CA GLU A 30 -5.46 -0.98 3.25
C GLU A 30 -4.60 -1.65 4.33
N SER A 31 -3.98 -0.82 5.16
CA SER A 31 -3.38 -1.16 6.45
C SER A 31 -3.98 -0.26 7.54
N LYS A 32 -3.49 -0.38 8.77
CA LYS A 32 -3.87 0.55 9.86
C LYS A 32 -3.45 1.99 9.60
N THR A 33 -2.36 2.19 8.87
CA THR A 33 -1.70 3.49 8.70
C THR A 33 -1.88 4.09 7.32
N TYR A 34 -2.16 3.27 6.30
CA TYR A 34 -2.27 3.70 4.91
C TYR A 34 -3.40 2.99 4.17
N THR A 35 -3.99 3.67 3.21
CA THR A 35 -4.97 3.12 2.25
C THR A 35 -4.44 3.27 0.84
N TYR A 36 -4.69 2.28 -0.02
CA TYR A 36 -4.32 2.35 -1.44
C TYR A 36 -5.00 3.56 -2.10
N TYR A 37 -4.21 4.38 -2.77
CA TYR A 37 -4.64 5.64 -3.39
C TYR A 37 -4.78 5.52 -4.91
N GLY A 38 -3.96 4.67 -5.54
CA GLY A 38 -4.03 4.37 -6.96
C GLY A 38 -2.69 4.02 -7.59
N CYS A 39 -2.73 3.62 -8.85
CA CYS A 39 -1.56 3.57 -9.71
C CYS A 39 -1.26 4.96 -10.29
N TYR A 40 0.00 5.40 -10.23
CA TYR A 40 0.45 6.70 -10.76
C TYR A 40 1.71 6.51 -11.61
N ASN A 41 1.92 7.33 -12.63
CA ASN A 41 3.19 7.31 -13.37
C ASN A 41 4.31 8.00 -12.57
N GLU A 42 5.53 7.49 -12.77
CA GLU A 42 6.76 8.17 -12.38
C GLU A 42 6.99 9.38 -13.30
N THR A 43 7.67 10.42 -12.79
CA THR A 43 7.87 11.70 -13.47
C THR A 43 9.30 11.93 -13.94
N THR A 44 10.24 11.05 -13.60
CA THR A 44 11.68 11.21 -13.92
C THR A 44 11.96 11.38 -15.41
N GLU A 45 11.10 10.85 -16.27
CA GLU A 45 11.25 10.91 -17.75
C GLU A 45 10.26 11.88 -18.42
N ILE A 46 9.54 12.70 -17.65
CA ILE A 46 8.63 13.72 -18.19
C ILE A 46 9.39 15.02 -18.41
N ASP A 47 9.30 15.58 -19.63
CA ASP A 47 9.86 16.89 -19.95
C ASP A 47 9.36 17.98 -18.97
N GLY A 48 10.30 18.73 -18.40
CA GLY A 48 10.01 19.76 -17.41
C GLY A 48 9.82 19.27 -15.98
N SER A 49 10.13 18.00 -15.68
CA SER A 49 10.16 17.47 -14.29
C SER A 49 11.47 17.72 -13.55
N ASP A 50 12.49 18.26 -14.22
CA ASP A 50 13.89 18.31 -13.73
C ASP A 50 14.45 16.93 -13.33
N HIS A 51 13.95 15.86 -13.95
CA HIS A 51 14.20 14.46 -13.57
C HIS A 51 13.80 14.15 -12.12
N SER A 52 12.94 14.97 -11.52
CA SER A 52 12.41 14.73 -10.19
C SER A 52 11.39 13.61 -10.22
N ARG A 53 11.34 12.87 -9.11
CA ARG A 53 10.40 11.77 -8.92
C ARG A 53 9.01 12.24 -8.53
N ALA A 54 8.00 11.45 -8.86
CA ALA A 54 6.60 11.68 -8.52
C ALA A 54 6.42 11.74 -7.00
N LEU A 55 7.15 10.87 -6.29
CA LEU A 55 7.35 10.93 -4.84
C LEU A 55 8.79 11.35 -4.56
N SER A 56 9.00 12.65 -4.37
CA SER A 56 10.31 13.26 -4.08
C SER A 56 10.29 14.06 -2.77
N GLY A 57 11.47 14.37 -2.24
CA GLY A 57 11.64 15.18 -1.03
C GLY A 57 11.32 14.48 0.29
N GLY A 58 11.25 13.15 0.30
CA GLY A 58 11.16 12.32 1.51
C GLY A 58 12.24 11.24 1.55
N ALA A 59 11.92 10.10 2.15
CA ALA A 59 12.83 8.96 2.31
C ALA A 59 12.60 7.89 1.25
N ASN A 60 13.60 7.04 1.02
CA ASN A 60 13.49 5.89 0.13
C ASN A 60 14.32 4.70 0.63
N GLU A 61 13.96 3.50 0.17
CA GLU A 61 14.80 2.32 0.32
C GLU A 61 14.53 1.29 -0.79
N VAL A 62 15.50 0.42 -1.03
CA VAL A 62 15.40 -0.69 -1.97
C VAL A 62 15.69 -1.99 -1.23
N LYS A 63 14.77 -2.97 -1.32
CA LYS A 63 14.90 -4.29 -0.68
C LYS A 63 14.81 -5.39 -1.73
N LYS A 64 15.94 -5.67 -2.38
CA LYS A 64 16.03 -6.71 -3.42
C LYS A 64 15.73 -8.08 -2.82
N GLY A 65 14.77 -8.80 -3.39
CA GLY A 65 14.31 -10.13 -2.97
C GLY A 65 13.34 -10.12 -1.79
N GLU A 66 13.13 -8.98 -1.14
CA GLU A 66 12.47 -8.92 0.17
C GLU A 66 11.32 -7.92 0.23
N MET A 67 11.26 -6.93 -0.66
CA MET A 67 10.25 -5.87 -0.58
C MET A 67 8.83 -6.43 -0.58
N THR A 68 8.02 -5.95 0.34
CA THR A 68 6.58 -6.19 0.41
C THR A 68 5.85 -4.87 0.59
N VAL A 69 4.56 -4.81 0.25
CA VAL A 69 3.75 -3.62 0.52
C VAL A 69 3.82 -3.21 2.00
N PRO A 70 3.54 -4.09 2.99
CA PRO A 70 3.58 -3.70 4.40
C PRO A 70 4.93 -3.13 4.85
N MET A 71 6.05 -3.69 4.38
CA MET A 71 7.37 -3.16 4.71
C MET A 71 7.54 -1.70 4.26
N CYS A 72 7.13 -1.38 3.04
CA CYS A 72 7.21 -0.01 2.54
C CYS A 72 6.28 0.95 3.32
N LEU A 73 5.06 0.50 3.64
CA LEU A 73 4.12 1.30 4.43
C LEU A 73 4.66 1.57 5.84
N ASP A 74 5.26 0.57 6.47
CA ASP A 74 5.87 0.70 7.80
C ASP A 74 7.10 1.61 7.75
N PHE A 75 7.96 1.49 6.73
CA PHE A 75 9.09 2.38 6.50
C PHE A 75 8.66 3.84 6.34
N CYS A 76 7.67 4.12 5.48
CA CYS A 76 7.15 5.48 5.31
C CYS A 76 6.34 5.97 6.53
N ASN A 77 5.79 5.05 7.33
CA ASN A 77 5.17 5.40 8.59
C ASN A 77 6.23 5.77 9.63
N SER A 78 7.32 5.01 9.82
CA SER A 78 8.37 5.38 10.76
C SER A 78 9.15 6.62 10.31
N GLY A 79 9.32 6.75 9.00
CA GLY A 79 10.02 7.83 8.32
C GLY A 79 11.46 8.05 8.79
N GLU A 80 12.03 9.19 8.41
CA GLU A 80 13.33 9.65 8.89
C GLU A 80 13.13 10.58 10.09
N ASN A 81 13.92 10.39 11.16
CA ASN A 81 13.85 11.19 12.39
C ASN A 81 12.47 11.17 13.09
N GLY A 82 11.66 10.13 12.87
CA GLY A 82 10.33 9.98 13.44
C GLY A 82 9.22 10.80 12.76
N ALA A 83 9.50 11.41 11.61
CA ALA A 83 8.51 12.14 10.84
C ALA A 83 7.74 11.21 9.88
N HIS A 84 6.43 11.09 10.06
CA HIS A 84 5.59 10.29 9.18
C HIS A 84 5.39 10.94 7.80
N TYR A 85 5.39 10.14 6.72
CA TYR A 85 5.12 10.64 5.36
C TYR A 85 3.65 10.49 4.97
N ARG A 86 3.09 11.45 4.22
CA ARG A 86 1.67 11.36 3.80
C ARG A 86 1.43 10.33 2.71
N TYR A 87 2.44 10.03 1.91
CA TYR A 87 2.38 9.08 0.80
C TYR A 87 3.53 8.10 0.87
N ALA A 88 3.23 6.85 0.52
CA ALA A 88 4.16 5.78 0.26
C ALA A 88 3.90 5.27 -1.16
N GLY A 89 4.94 4.90 -1.90
CA GLY A 89 4.83 4.36 -3.24
C GLY A 89 5.81 3.23 -3.47
N LEU A 90 5.35 2.17 -4.11
CA LEU A 90 6.20 1.06 -4.52
C LEU A 90 6.42 1.10 -6.02
N GLU A 91 7.68 0.93 -6.43
CA GLU A 91 8.09 0.84 -7.83
C GLU A 91 8.96 -0.41 -8.06
N TRP A 92 8.93 -0.92 -9.29
CA TRP A 92 9.90 -1.89 -9.79
C TRP A 92 10.04 -3.15 -8.93
N ALA A 93 8.96 -3.57 -8.27
CA ALA A 93 8.87 -4.73 -7.39
C ALA A 93 9.68 -4.67 -6.08
N ARG A 94 10.62 -3.74 -5.93
CA ARG A 94 11.60 -3.71 -4.84
C ARG A 94 11.90 -2.35 -4.22
N GLU A 95 11.39 -1.28 -4.81
CA GLU A 95 11.69 0.07 -4.38
C GLU A 95 10.52 0.63 -3.57
N CYS A 96 10.86 1.38 -2.53
CA CYS A 96 9.92 2.09 -1.69
C CYS A 96 10.30 3.57 -1.64
N TRP A 97 9.30 4.42 -1.82
CA TRP A 97 9.44 5.88 -1.89
C TRP A 97 8.41 6.54 -0.99
N CYS A 98 8.85 7.49 -0.17
CA CYS A 98 8.00 8.23 0.75
C CYS A 98 8.04 9.72 0.41
N ALA A 99 6.89 10.40 0.48
CA ALA A 99 6.83 11.83 0.26
C ALA A 99 5.65 12.48 1.00
N GLN A 100 5.71 13.81 1.15
CA GLN A 100 4.60 14.59 1.70
C GLN A 100 3.55 14.95 0.64
N SER A 101 3.91 14.87 -0.64
CA SER A 101 3.07 15.19 -1.79
C SER A 101 3.42 14.30 -2.98
N ILE A 102 2.47 14.14 -3.89
CA ILE A 102 2.71 13.61 -5.24
C ILE A 102 2.94 14.81 -6.16
N ALA A 103 3.93 14.73 -7.06
CA ALA A 103 4.18 15.76 -8.07
C ALA A 103 2.91 16.03 -8.90
N GLY A 104 2.57 17.30 -9.12
CA GLY A 104 1.32 17.68 -9.81
C GLY A 104 1.24 17.25 -11.27
N ILE A 105 2.39 16.92 -11.89
CA ILE A 105 2.49 16.37 -13.26
C ILE A 105 2.34 14.85 -13.30
N SER A 106 2.31 14.17 -12.15
CA SER A 106 2.01 12.74 -12.08
C SER A 106 0.50 12.53 -12.25
N ALA A 107 0.16 11.68 -13.20
CA ALA A 107 -1.20 11.29 -13.55
C ALA A 107 -1.54 9.93 -12.95
N LYS A 108 -2.81 9.80 -12.54
CA LYS A 108 -3.37 8.50 -12.14
C LYS A 108 -3.57 7.63 -13.39
N LEU A 109 -3.20 6.36 -13.28
CA LEU A 109 -3.31 5.34 -14.31
C LEU A 109 -4.39 4.30 -13.95
N ASP A 110 -4.61 3.34 -14.84
CA ASP A 110 -5.35 2.13 -14.50
C ASP A 110 -4.57 1.29 -13.46
N ASP A 111 -5.28 0.74 -12.47
CA ASP A 111 -4.66 -0.06 -11.40
C ASP A 111 -3.90 -1.28 -11.97
N GLY A 112 -4.35 -1.81 -13.11
CA GLY A 112 -3.72 -2.94 -13.81
C GLY A 112 -2.37 -2.63 -14.46
N GLU A 113 -1.98 -1.35 -14.57
CA GLU A 113 -0.64 -0.97 -15.01
C GLU A 113 0.41 -1.12 -13.89
N CYS A 114 -0.01 -1.07 -12.63
CA CYS A 114 0.84 -1.35 -11.47
C CYS A 114 0.77 -2.84 -11.10
N ASN A 115 1.29 -3.69 -11.97
CA ASN A 115 1.12 -5.14 -11.91
C ASN A 115 2.40 -5.92 -11.60
N PHE A 116 3.51 -5.26 -11.29
CA PHE A 116 4.74 -5.97 -10.94
C PHE A 116 4.55 -6.67 -9.58
N PRO A 117 4.75 -7.99 -9.48
CA PRO A 117 4.70 -8.68 -8.20
C PRO A 117 5.82 -8.20 -7.29
N CYS A 118 5.53 -7.94 -6.02
CA CYS A 118 6.55 -7.63 -5.03
C CYS A 118 7.58 -8.76 -4.95
N GLU A 119 8.87 -8.44 -4.90
CA GLU A 119 9.92 -9.46 -4.83
C GLU A 119 9.81 -10.33 -3.56
N GLY A 120 9.38 -9.76 -2.42
CA GLY A 120 9.14 -10.47 -1.17
C GLY A 120 7.73 -11.04 -0.99
N ASN A 121 6.77 -10.70 -1.86
CA ASN A 121 5.43 -11.28 -1.86
C ASN A 121 4.79 -11.20 -3.25
N THR A 122 4.94 -12.26 -4.03
CA THR A 122 4.52 -12.29 -5.44
C THR A 122 3.02 -12.29 -5.65
N SER A 123 2.21 -12.38 -4.58
CA SER A 123 0.75 -12.25 -4.68
C SER A 123 0.27 -10.80 -4.70
N LEU A 124 1.15 -9.82 -4.42
CA LEU A 124 0.79 -8.40 -4.30
C LEU A 124 1.48 -7.52 -5.34
N ALA A 125 0.79 -6.47 -5.77
CA ALA A 125 1.31 -5.43 -6.67
C ALA A 125 2.28 -4.46 -5.96
N CYS A 126 3.46 -4.27 -6.54
CA CYS A 126 4.53 -3.36 -6.12
C CYS A 126 4.98 -2.43 -7.27
N GLY A 127 4.01 -1.76 -7.89
CA GLY A 127 4.25 -0.78 -8.97
C GLY A 127 4.48 -1.43 -10.33
N GLY A 128 5.35 -0.82 -11.12
CA GLY A 128 5.75 -1.26 -12.46
C GLY A 128 6.96 -0.48 -12.97
N SER A 129 7.23 -0.55 -14.28
CA SER A 129 8.22 0.33 -14.93
C SER A 129 7.68 1.75 -15.02
N LEU A 130 8.32 2.71 -14.34
CA LEU A 130 7.90 4.11 -14.28
C LEU A 130 6.46 4.25 -13.77
N LYS A 131 6.08 3.40 -12.81
CA LYS A 131 4.72 3.29 -12.28
C LYS A 131 4.75 2.94 -10.80
N LEU A 132 4.01 3.70 -10.01
CA LEU A 132 3.96 3.62 -8.57
C LEU A 132 2.61 3.10 -8.10
N SER A 133 2.62 2.02 -7.31
CA SER A 133 1.49 1.68 -6.45
C SER A 133 1.50 2.64 -5.26
N VAL A 134 0.67 3.68 -5.28
CA VAL A 134 0.67 4.75 -4.28
C VAL A 134 -0.36 4.47 -3.18
N TYR A 135 0.05 4.69 -1.95
CA TYR A 135 -0.74 4.62 -0.73
C TYR A 135 -0.72 5.98 -0.04
N ARG A 136 -1.84 6.34 0.58
CA ARG A 136 -2.00 7.59 1.33
C ARG A 136 -2.25 7.27 2.80
N MET A 137 -1.62 8.02 3.69
CA MET A 137 -1.83 7.87 5.12
C MET A 137 -3.32 7.98 5.47
N SER A 138 -3.82 7.00 6.21
CA SER A 138 -5.19 6.95 6.72
C SER A 138 -5.35 7.96 7.85
N SER A 139 -6.50 8.63 7.94
CA SER A 139 -6.80 9.55 9.04
C SER A 139 -6.74 8.90 10.43
N ALA A 140 -6.90 7.57 10.52
CA ALA A 140 -6.71 6.79 11.74
C ALA A 140 -5.23 6.69 12.20
N GLY A 141 -4.27 6.90 11.30
CA GLY A 141 -2.84 6.98 11.61
C GLY A 141 -2.38 8.41 11.96
N ALA A 142 -3.19 9.42 11.63
CA ALA A 142 -2.95 10.83 11.95
C ALA A 142 -3.36 11.20 13.38
N GLN A 143 -3.67 10.21 14.24
CA GLN A 143 -4.01 10.47 15.63
C GLN A 143 -2.80 11.09 16.33
N ALA A 144 -2.87 12.41 16.47
CA ALA A 144 -1.90 13.22 17.17
C ALA A 144 -1.54 12.56 18.50
N SER A 145 -0.25 12.30 18.67
CA SER A 145 0.31 11.79 19.91
C SER A 145 -0.17 12.69 21.07
N PRO A 146 -0.84 12.17 22.12
CA PRO A 146 -1.46 12.97 23.18
C PRO A 146 -0.44 13.65 24.12
N VAL A 147 0.84 13.68 23.75
CA VAL A 147 1.95 14.15 24.58
C VAL A 147 1.85 15.64 24.91
N LEU A 148 1.10 16.42 24.13
CA LEU A 148 0.91 17.86 24.37
C LEU A 148 -0.18 18.21 25.39
N LEU A 149 -1.04 17.27 25.80
CA LEU A 149 -2.10 17.55 26.81
C LEU A 149 -1.68 17.18 28.24
N ALA A 150 -0.65 16.35 28.42
CA ALA A 150 -0.16 15.97 29.75
C ALA A 150 0.72 17.05 30.41
N SER A 151 1.24 18.01 29.63
CA SER A 151 2.17 19.04 30.14
C SER A 151 1.48 20.21 30.84
N PHE A 152 0.16 20.40 30.65
CA PHE A 152 -0.56 21.56 31.20
C PHE A 152 -1.23 21.29 32.55
N LEU A 153 -1.45 20.03 32.95
CA LEU A 153 -2.10 19.72 34.24
C LEU A 153 -1.13 19.74 35.44
N SER A 154 0.18 19.64 35.22
CA SER A 154 1.15 19.67 36.32
C SER A 154 1.51 21.09 36.80
N LEU A 155 1.20 22.14 36.03
CA LEU A 155 1.53 23.52 36.41
C LEU A 155 0.48 24.18 37.32
N VAL A 156 -0.78 23.72 37.28
CA VAL A 156 -1.88 24.35 38.03
C VAL A 156 -1.93 23.90 39.50
N ALA A 157 -1.34 22.76 39.84
CA ALA A 157 -1.31 22.24 41.22
C ALA A 157 -0.26 22.93 42.11
N ALA A 158 0.70 23.67 41.53
CA ALA A 158 1.78 24.33 42.28
C ALA A 158 1.40 25.72 42.85
N PHE A 159 0.24 26.27 42.48
CA PHE A 159 -0.21 27.62 42.91
C PHE A 159 -1.44 27.60 43.84
N ALA A 160 -1.76 26.46 44.44
CA ALA A 160 -2.88 26.34 45.40
C ALA A 160 -2.44 26.23 46.88
N TRP A 161 -1.16 26.47 47.17
CA TRP A 161 -0.63 26.56 48.53
C TRP A 161 0.20 27.83 48.70
N LEU A 162 -0.43 28.98 48.49
CA LEU A 162 -0.02 30.28 49.03
C LEU A 162 -1.27 30.98 49.57
#